data_AF-A0A2M3Z9V1-F1
#
_entry.id   AF-A0A2M3Z9V1-F1
#
_cell.length_a   1.000
_cell.length_b   1.000
_cell.length_c   1.000
_cell.angle_alpha   90.00
_cell.angle_beta   90.00
_cell.angle_gamma   90.00
#
_symmetry.space_group_name_H-M   'P 1'
#
loop_
_entity.id
_entity.type
_entity.pdbx_description
1 polymer ?
#
loop_
_entity_poly.entity_id
_entity_poly.type
_entity_poly.pdbx_seq_one_letter_code
_entity_poly.pdbx_strand_id
1 'polypeptide(L)'
;KTAPFKIIPEAQLFRELFVLRLRCTVKLVCEQSEKSITENAVRLRKHFETGCVAFRVPAAPDVLLSQQRVQGVRADESVETLYGLVTAPPAERDDGFGVPGVPVKASKKAINQSILTGYRVIDVETLMRKSNHEWDMQLRREACNVTIDNRNEGQIVQIPIQLDFLTVAHGSTKMQDLHRYLAHSAVRSFELIEQALLEQLREQKRCFASKCFHFMPRELGHFVTCVYSVGDELSESDAYLQRKRTALHKEFFLPGNRPYFRKGNAYRFQSSGILQNPHQTLAVPYPDGVTAVVDGIYTYHHYMQDNFDDKGWGCAYRSLQTLISWFNLQGYTTGPSTIPTHTDIQKCLVRVGDKQPAFVGSRQWIGSTEVSICLNEFVGVDSRIMHVSSGAELAMRGRELVHHFQLQGTPIMIGGGVLAHTILGVSLDADDEGRTKFLILDPHYTGADELGTVLSKGWCGWKGGEFWDKGSYYNLCMPQRPAMV
;
A
#
# COMPACT_ATOMS: atom_id res chain seq x y z
N LYS A 1 -26.30 27.45 -8.99
CA LYS A 1 -26.55 26.60 -10.18
C LYS A 1 -25.42 25.59 -10.24
N THR A 2 -25.69 24.31 -10.01
CA THR A 2 -24.68 23.25 -10.17
C THR A 2 -24.33 23.13 -11.64
N ALA A 3 -23.04 23.19 -11.97
CA ALA A 3 -22.58 22.93 -13.33
C ALA A 3 -22.97 21.49 -13.70
N PRO A 4 -23.42 21.21 -14.94
CA PRO A 4 -23.65 19.84 -15.36
C PRO A 4 -22.32 19.07 -15.30
N PHE A 5 -22.29 17.97 -14.54
CA PHE A 5 -21.14 17.10 -14.43
C PHE A 5 -21.53 15.66 -14.81
N LYS A 6 -20.58 14.92 -15.39
CA LYS A 6 -20.72 13.49 -15.67
C LYS A 6 -19.96 12.73 -14.60
N ILE A 7 -20.63 11.81 -13.91
CA ILE A 7 -19.98 10.88 -12.98
C ILE A 7 -19.27 9.81 -13.81
N ILE A 8 -17.97 9.64 -13.59
CA ILE A 8 -17.17 8.59 -14.22
C ILE A 8 -16.98 7.47 -13.18
N PRO A 9 -17.34 6.21 -13.49
CA PRO A 9 -17.09 5.09 -12.60
C PRO A 9 -15.59 4.87 -12.37
N GLU A 10 -15.20 4.47 -11.17
CA GLU A 10 -13.80 4.20 -10.81
C GLU A 10 -13.15 3.13 -11.72
N ALA A 11 -13.88 2.05 -12.03
CA ALA A 11 -13.42 1.02 -12.97
C ALA A 11 -13.13 1.57 -14.37
N GLN A 12 -13.83 2.63 -14.79
CA GLN A 12 -13.53 3.32 -16.04
C GLN A 12 -12.19 4.07 -15.93
N LEU A 13 -11.93 4.76 -14.82
CA LEU A 13 -10.66 5.46 -14.59
C LEU A 13 -9.47 4.48 -14.59
N PHE A 14 -9.58 3.34 -13.90
CA PHE A 14 -8.52 2.32 -13.88
C PHE A 14 -8.25 1.71 -15.25
N ARG A 15 -9.28 1.63 -16.09
CA ARG A 15 -9.15 1.14 -17.47
C ARG A 15 -8.59 2.20 -18.41
N GLU A 16 -8.92 3.47 -18.25
CA GLU A 16 -8.55 4.50 -19.22
C GLU A 16 -7.22 5.20 -18.88
N LEU A 17 -6.84 5.21 -17.60
CA LEU A 17 -5.67 5.93 -17.11
C LEU A 17 -4.56 4.99 -16.65
N PHE A 18 -3.33 5.42 -16.93
CA PHE A 18 -2.10 4.80 -16.51
C PHE A 18 -1.32 5.72 -15.60
N VAL A 19 -0.62 5.15 -14.63
CA VAL A 19 0.27 5.86 -13.72
C VAL A 19 1.70 5.52 -14.10
N LEU A 20 2.44 6.48 -14.64
CA LEU A 20 3.86 6.34 -14.85
C LEU A 20 4.57 6.82 -13.58
N ARG A 21 5.18 5.88 -12.85
CA ARG A 21 5.92 6.15 -11.63
C ARG A 21 7.38 6.32 -11.97
N LEU A 22 7.85 7.56 -11.91
CA LEU A 22 9.24 7.86 -12.15
C LEU A 22 10.01 7.89 -10.85
N ARG A 23 11.13 7.15 -10.83
CA ARG A 23 12.06 7.15 -9.71
C ARG A 23 13.43 7.63 -10.16
N CYS A 24 13.96 8.62 -9.46
CA CYS A 24 15.37 8.98 -9.57
C CYS A 24 15.91 9.49 -8.24
N THR A 25 17.21 9.42 -8.09
CA THR A 25 17.88 9.97 -6.91
C THR A 25 18.81 11.05 -7.39
N VAL A 26 18.70 12.21 -6.79
CA VAL A 26 19.50 13.39 -7.08
C VAL A 26 20.01 13.95 -5.76
N LYS A 27 21.11 14.70 -5.81
CA LYS A 27 21.70 15.32 -4.62
C LYS A 27 21.50 16.83 -4.66
N LEU A 28 20.90 17.38 -3.60
CA LEU A 28 20.90 18.81 -3.36
C LEU A 28 22.02 19.14 -2.38
N VAL A 29 23.04 19.86 -2.84
CA VAL A 29 24.11 20.39 -2.01
C VAL A 29 23.81 21.86 -1.79
N CYS A 30 23.49 22.24 -0.55
CA CYS A 30 23.15 23.61 -0.20
C CYS A 30 23.52 23.91 1.26
N GLU A 31 23.59 25.18 1.61
CA GLU A 31 23.60 25.61 3.00
C GLU A 31 22.17 25.53 3.56
N GLN A 32 22.02 25.42 4.88
CA GLN A 32 20.71 25.45 5.56
C GLN A 32 20.14 26.88 5.65
N SER A 33 19.99 27.52 4.50
CA SER A 33 19.36 28.84 4.36
C SER A 33 18.33 28.80 3.24
N GLU A 34 17.23 29.57 3.38
CA GLU A 34 16.18 29.61 2.35
C GLU A 34 16.75 29.98 0.98
N LYS A 35 17.67 30.97 0.95
CA LYS A 35 18.34 31.41 -0.27
C LYS A 35 19.14 30.28 -0.94
N SER A 36 19.97 29.57 -0.18
CA SER A 36 20.82 28.51 -0.74
C SER A 36 20.00 27.32 -1.23
N ILE A 37 18.93 26.96 -0.52
CA ILE A 37 18.01 25.90 -0.93
C ILE A 37 17.35 26.27 -2.27
N THR A 38 16.76 27.46 -2.37
CA THR A 38 16.06 27.89 -3.59
C THR A 38 17.00 28.00 -4.78
N GLU A 39 18.18 28.61 -4.62
CA GLU A 39 19.14 28.74 -5.73
C GLU A 39 19.59 27.37 -6.26
N ASN A 40 19.89 26.42 -5.38
CA ASN A 40 20.32 25.08 -5.79
C ASN A 40 19.16 24.23 -6.33
N ALA A 41 17.95 24.38 -5.80
CA ALA A 41 16.75 23.73 -6.34
C ALA A 41 16.44 24.20 -7.77
N VAL A 42 16.53 25.51 -8.04
CA VAL A 42 16.36 26.08 -9.39
C VAL A 42 17.39 25.50 -10.36
N ARG A 43 18.67 25.41 -9.96
CA ARG A 43 19.73 24.82 -10.81
C ARG A 43 19.42 23.36 -11.16
N LEU A 44 18.95 22.59 -10.19
CA LEU A 44 18.61 21.19 -10.40
C LEU A 44 17.39 21.03 -11.32
N ARG A 45 16.33 21.84 -11.14
CA ARG A 45 15.15 21.86 -12.03
C ARG A 45 15.51 22.12 -13.48
N LYS A 46 16.43 23.05 -13.74
CA LYS A 46 16.86 23.37 -15.11
C LYS A 46 17.40 22.16 -15.88
N HIS A 47 17.98 21.16 -15.21
CA HIS A 47 18.44 19.94 -15.88
C HIS A 47 17.27 19.14 -16.49
N PHE A 48 16.11 19.16 -15.86
CA PHE A 48 14.89 18.48 -16.33
C PHE A 48 14.16 19.29 -17.41
N GLU A 49 14.27 20.62 -17.39
CA GLU A 49 13.68 21.52 -18.39
C GLU A 49 14.48 21.58 -19.70
N THR A 50 15.81 21.51 -19.62
CA THR A 50 16.72 21.73 -20.77
C THR A 50 16.95 20.50 -21.64
N GLY A 51 16.16 19.43 -21.48
CA GLY A 51 16.30 18.22 -22.29
C GLY A 51 17.51 17.35 -21.96
N CYS A 52 18.21 17.62 -20.85
CA CYS A 52 19.36 16.83 -20.39
C CYS A 52 18.94 15.49 -19.73
N VAL A 53 17.64 15.17 -19.77
CA VAL A 53 17.05 13.98 -19.17
C VAL A 53 16.41 13.09 -20.23
N ALA A 54 16.63 11.80 -20.09
CA ALA A 54 15.92 10.77 -20.82
C ALA A 54 15.28 9.79 -19.84
N PHE A 55 14.21 9.15 -20.28
CA PHE A 55 13.43 8.22 -19.47
C PHE A 55 13.47 6.83 -20.08
N ARG A 56 13.83 5.85 -19.27
CA ARG A 56 13.89 4.44 -19.64
C ARG A 56 12.79 3.67 -18.93
N VAL A 57 12.25 2.65 -19.57
CA VAL A 57 11.27 1.74 -18.96
C VAL A 57 11.98 0.41 -18.65
N PRO A 58 12.25 0.06 -17.37
CA PRO A 58 13.08 -1.11 -17.05
C PRO A 58 12.56 -2.43 -17.59
N ALA A 59 11.23 -2.62 -17.58
CA ALA A 59 10.57 -3.81 -18.11
C ALA A 59 10.51 -3.86 -19.65
N ALA A 60 10.79 -2.74 -20.32
CA ALA A 60 10.89 -2.64 -21.78
C ALA A 60 12.22 -1.95 -22.13
N PRO A 61 13.36 -2.64 -21.96
CA PRO A 61 14.69 -2.02 -21.88
C PRO A 61 15.12 -1.26 -23.14
N ASP A 62 14.54 -1.59 -24.29
CA ASP A 62 14.77 -0.93 -25.58
C ASP A 62 14.01 0.40 -25.71
N VAL A 63 13.02 0.65 -24.85
CA VAL A 63 12.24 1.87 -24.84
C VAL A 63 12.99 2.98 -24.11
N LEU A 64 13.34 4.02 -24.88
CA LEU A 64 13.97 5.24 -24.38
C LEU A 64 13.23 6.47 -24.90
N LEU A 65 12.87 7.36 -23.98
CA LEU A 65 12.17 8.61 -24.25
C LEU A 65 13.11 9.78 -23.97
N SER A 66 13.47 10.52 -25.00
CA SER A 66 14.23 11.78 -24.90
C SER A 66 13.44 12.90 -25.57
N GLN A 67 13.85 14.14 -25.34
CA GLN A 67 13.15 15.30 -25.92
C GLN A 67 13.12 15.26 -27.46
N GLN A 68 14.14 14.71 -28.09
CA GLN A 68 14.30 14.70 -29.55
C GLN A 68 13.93 13.35 -30.18
N ARG A 69 13.89 12.27 -29.39
CA ARG A 69 13.81 10.91 -29.93
C ARG A 69 13.05 9.97 -29.00
N VAL A 70 12.16 9.20 -29.62
CA VAL A 70 11.56 7.97 -29.07
C VAL A 70 12.29 6.78 -29.72
N GLN A 71 12.79 5.85 -28.91
CA GLN A 71 13.47 4.64 -29.36
C GLN A 71 12.77 3.39 -28.80
N GLY A 72 12.86 2.27 -29.51
CA GLY A 72 12.29 0.97 -29.12
C GLY A 72 10.79 0.81 -29.38
N VAL A 73 10.10 1.91 -29.71
CA VAL A 73 8.66 2.01 -29.92
C VAL A 73 8.41 3.15 -30.92
N ARG A 74 7.32 3.12 -31.69
CA ARG A 74 7.00 4.21 -32.61
C ARG A 74 6.51 5.44 -31.86
N ALA A 75 6.83 6.62 -32.37
CA ALA A 75 6.44 7.88 -31.74
C ALA A 75 4.91 8.10 -31.66
N ASP A 76 4.17 7.52 -32.61
CA ASP A 76 2.70 7.58 -32.73
C ASP A 76 1.98 6.42 -32.01
N GLU A 77 2.71 5.49 -31.40
CA GLU A 77 2.14 4.47 -30.52
C GLU A 77 1.67 5.08 -29.20
N SER A 78 0.88 4.30 -28.46
CA SER A 78 0.14 4.78 -27.30
C SER A 78 0.69 4.26 -25.98
N VAL A 79 0.34 4.89 -24.87
CA VAL A 79 0.70 4.39 -23.52
C VAL A 79 0.11 2.99 -23.27
N GLU A 80 -1.07 2.68 -23.80
CA GLU A 80 -1.63 1.33 -23.75
C GLU A 80 -0.71 0.30 -24.43
N THR A 81 -0.13 0.66 -25.59
CA THR A 81 0.86 -0.16 -26.29
C THR A 81 2.11 -0.38 -25.45
N LEU A 82 2.61 0.69 -24.81
CA LEU A 82 3.75 0.60 -23.90
C LEU A 82 3.47 -0.35 -22.72
N TYR A 83 2.28 -0.26 -22.12
CA TYR A 83 1.90 -1.18 -21.05
C TYR A 83 1.86 -2.64 -21.50
N GLY A 84 1.37 -2.88 -22.73
CA GLY A 84 1.42 -4.21 -23.35
C GLY A 84 2.84 -4.76 -23.47
N LEU A 85 3.83 -3.92 -23.81
CA LEU A 85 5.24 -4.31 -23.84
C LEU A 85 5.80 -4.61 -22.44
N VAL A 86 5.45 -3.78 -21.46
CA VAL A 86 5.90 -3.90 -20.06
C VAL A 86 5.37 -5.15 -19.38
N THR A 87 4.16 -5.58 -19.74
CA THR A 87 3.48 -6.75 -19.15
C THR A 87 3.58 -8.01 -20.01
N ALA A 88 4.22 -7.92 -21.18
CA ALA A 88 4.47 -9.09 -22.00
C ALA A 88 5.31 -10.11 -21.21
N PRO A 89 5.03 -11.42 -21.36
CA PRO A 89 5.93 -12.43 -20.84
C PRO A 89 7.34 -12.18 -21.41
N PRO A 90 8.42 -12.42 -20.62
CA PRO A 90 9.76 -12.37 -21.15
C PRO A 90 9.84 -13.22 -22.41
N ALA A 91 10.36 -12.67 -23.51
CA ALA A 91 10.60 -13.47 -24.69
C ALA A 91 11.50 -14.66 -24.29
N GLU A 92 11.01 -15.89 -24.52
CA GLU A 92 11.86 -17.07 -24.42
C GLU A 92 13.04 -16.82 -25.36
N ARG A 93 14.24 -16.71 -24.78
CA ARG A 93 15.45 -16.75 -25.59
C ARG A 93 15.50 -18.15 -26.17
N ASP A 94 15.26 -18.26 -27.46
CA ASP A 94 15.54 -19.46 -28.24
C ASP A 94 16.97 -19.90 -27.89
N ASP A 95 17.08 -21.06 -27.24
CA ASP A 95 18.35 -21.63 -26.81
C ASP A 95 19.12 -22.26 -27.98
N GLY A 96 18.58 -22.16 -29.20
CA GLY A 96 19.18 -22.69 -30.42
C GLY A 96 19.06 -24.20 -30.54
N PHE A 97 18.28 -24.86 -29.67
CA PHE A 97 18.02 -26.30 -29.73
C PHE A 97 16.63 -26.66 -30.28
N GLY A 98 15.88 -25.68 -30.80
CA GLY A 98 14.60 -25.90 -31.46
C GLY A 98 14.71 -26.67 -32.78
N VAL A 99 13.94 -27.75 -32.93
CA VAL A 99 13.82 -28.51 -34.20
C VAL A 99 13.11 -27.63 -35.23
N PRO A 100 13.68 -27.40 -36.44
CA PRO A 100 13.02 -26.58 -37.46
C PRO A 100 11.70 -27.22 -37.91
N GLY A 101 10.59 -26.49 -37.78
CA GLY A 101 9.34 -26.79 -38.49
C GLY A 101 8.08 -27.03 -37.66
N VAL A 102 8.10 -26.91 -36.33
CA VAL A 102 6.86 -26.98 -35.52
C VAL A 102 6.49 -25.58 -35.01
N PRO A 103 5.37 -24.98 -35.45
CA PRO A 103 4.93 -23.70 -34.89
C PRO A 103 4.50 -23.92 -33.44
N VAL A 104 5.22 -23.29 -32.51
CA VAL A 104 4.79 -23.17 -31.11
C VAL A 104 3.48 -22.40 -31.09
N LYS A 105 2.37 -23.09 -30.85
CA LYS A 105 1.06 -22.45 -30.64
C LYS A 105 1.14 -21.62 -29.37
N ALA A 106 1.29 -20.31 -29.52
CA ALA A 106 1.05 -19.37 -28.43
C ALA A 106 -0.36 -19.63 -27.89
N SER A 107 -0.44 -20.12 -26.65
CA SER A 107 -1.68 -20.22 -25.91
C SER A 107 -2.23 -18.80 -25.76
N LYS A 108 -3.23 -18.45 -26.59
CA LYS A 108 -4.09 -17.30 -26.33
C LYS A 108 -4.91 -17.64 -25.08
N LYS A 109 -4.32 -17.47 -23.89
CA LYS A 109 -5.11 -17.35 -22.67
C LYS A 109 -6.04 -16.16 -22.91
N ALA A 110 -7.34 -16.43 -22.92
CA ALA A 110 -8.34 -15.40 -22.93
C ALA A 110 -7.98 -14.38 -21.83
N ILE A 111 -7.89 -13.11 -22.20
CA ILE A 111 -7.86 -12.03 -21.22
C ILE A 111 -9.20 -12.11 -20.51
N ASN A 112 -9.25 -12.84 -19.39
CA ASN A 112 -10.33 -12.67 -18.44
C ASN A 112 -10.34 -11.17 -18.14
N GLN A 113 -11.44 -10.50 -18.45
CA GLN A 113 -11.69 -9.13 -18.03
C GLN A 113 -11.81 -9.13 -16.50
N SER A 114 -10.70 -9.32 -15.80
CA SER A 114 -10.64 -9.17 -14.36
C SER A 114 -10.95 -7.71 -14.08
N ILE A 115 -11.93 -7.47 -13.21
CA ILE A 115 -12.26 -6.13 -12.73
C ILE A 115 -10.97 -5.55 -12.13
N LEU A 116 -10.48 -4.45 -12.70
CA LEU A 116 -9.33 -3.75 -12.16
C LEU A 116 -9.71 -3.15 -10.81
N THR A 117 -8.92 -3.41 -9.78
CA THR A 117 -9.09 -2.87 -8.42
C THR A 117 -8.15 -1.70 -8.14
N GLY A 118 -7.38 -1.26 -9.13
CA GLY A 118 -6.46 -0.14 -9.02
C GLY A 118 -5.88 0.28 -10.37
N TYR A 119 -5.11 1.37 -10.37
CA TYR A 119 -4.44 1.88 -11.56
C TYR A 119 -3.33 0.95 -12.05
N ARG A 120 -3.18 0.90 -13.37
CA ARG A 120 -2.07 0.22 -14.05
C ARG A 120 -0.82 1.10 -13.97
N VAL A 121 0.24 0.56 -13.39
CA VAL A 121 1.47 1.33 -13.09
C VAL A 121 2.61 0.91 -14.02
N ILE A 122 3.30 1.89 -14.59
CA ILE A 122 4.51 1.70 -15.40
C ILE A 122 5.67 2.34 -14.65
N ASP A 123 6.65 1.53 -14.25
CA ASP A 123 7.88 2.04 -13.65
C ASP A 123 8.77 2.69 -14.71
N VAL A 124 9.30 3.88 -14.38
CA VAL A 124 10.17 4.67 -15.24
C VAL A 124 11.43 5.08 -14.49
N GLU A 125 12.58 4.92 -15.13
CA GLU A 125 13.88 5.38 -14.61
C GLU A 125 14.33 6.63 -15.34
N THR A 126 14.92 7.58 -14.60
CA THR A 126 15.56 8.76 -15.20
C THR A 126 17.02 8.49 -15.46
N LEU A 127 17.49 8.92 -16.63
CA LEU A 127 18.88 9.03 -16.98
C LEU A 127 19.22 10.51 -17.18
N MET A 128 20.33 10.96 -16.59
CA MET A 128 20.79 12.33 -16.71
C MET A 128 22.09 12.40 -17.48
N ARG A 129 22.24 13.44 -18.32
CA ARG A 129 23.47 13.73 -19.05
C ARG A 129 24.44 14.48 -18.13
N LYS A 130 25.69 14.01 -18.05
CA LYS A 130 26.69 14.53 -17.11
C LYS A 130 27.35 15.84 -17.58
N SER A 131 27.39 16.09 -18.89
CA SER A 131 27.88 17.35 -19.44
C SER A 131 27.11 17.76 -20.70
N ASN A 132 27.14 19.06 -21.01
CA ASN A 132 26.58 19.61 -22.26
C ASN A 132 27.61 19.56 -23.42
N HIS A 133 28.76 18.92 -23.23
CA HIS A 133 29.78 18.80 -24.25
C HIS A 133 29.33 17.79 -25.32
N GLU A 134 29.40 18.17 -26.60
CA GLU A 134 28.90 17.34 -27.72
C GLU A 134 29.53 15.94 -27.79
N TRP A 135 30.72 15.74 -27.20
CA TRP A 135 31.42 14.45 -27.18
C TRP A 135 31.06 13.55 -26.01
N ASP A 136 30.31 14.03 -25.02
CA ASP A 136 29.88 13.27 -23.85
C ASP A 136 28.38 12.95 -23.95
N MET A 137 28.05 12.07 -24.90
CA MET A 137 26.67 11.64 -25.16
C MET A 137 26.19 10.50 -24.22
N GLN A 138 26.97 10.12 -23.21
CA GLN A 138 26.63 9.00 -22.35
C GLN A 138 25.69 9.39 -21.20
N LEU A 139 24.46 8.90 -21.29
CA LEU A 139 23.49 8.90 -20.20
C LEU A 139 23.87 7.82 -19.17
N ARG A 140 23.89 8.16 -17.87
CA ARG A 140 24.20 7.21 -16.78
C ARG A 140 23.19 7.29 -15.63
N ARG A 141 23.17 6.22 -14.81
CA ARG A 141 22.40 6.15 -13.56
C ARG A 141 23.18 6.88 -12.46
N GLU A 142 22.53 7.78 -11.72
CA GLU A 142 23.15 8.37 -10.53
C GLU A 142 23.17 7.38 -9.37
N ALA A 143 24.32 7.24 -8.71
CA ALA A 143 24.49 6.42 -7.50
C ALA A 143 24.75 7.33 -6.30
N CYS A 144 24.16 6.97 -5.15
CA CYS A 144 24.24 7.77 -3.93
C CYS A 144 25.15 7.13 -2.87
N ASN A 145 26.26 7.79 -2.54
CA ASN A 145 26.94 7.63 -1.26
C ASN A 145 26.59 8.83 -0.35
N VAL A 146 26.29 8.54 0.92
CA VAL A 146 26.00 9.50 1.99
C VAL A 146 27.31 9.98 2.60
N THR A 147 27.44 11.30 2.79
CA THR A 147 28.54 11.90 3.57
C THR A 147 27.98 13.15 4.21
N ILE A 148 27.97 13.19 5.54
CA ILE A 148 27.62 14.39 6.32
C ILE A 148 28.97 14.98 6.73
N ASP A 149 29.32 16.14 6.17
CA ASP A 149 30.55 16.83 6.54
C ASP A 149 30.25 17.87 7.62
N ASN A 150 30.45 17.49 8.88
CA ASN A 150 30.25 18.36 10.04
C ASN A 150 31.43 19.34 10.29
N ARG A 151 32.38 19.48 9.35
CA ARG A 151 33.65 20.19 9.61
C ARG A 151 33.76 21.63 9.09
N ASN A 152 32.73 22.25 8.52
CA ASN A 152 32.83 23.63 8.03
C ASN A 152 31.86 24.61 8.70
N GLU A 153 32.37 25.80 9.01
CA GLU A 153 31.65 26.94 9.62
C GLU A 153 30.41 27.41 8.83
N GLY A 154 30.23 26.95 7.58
CA GLY A 154 29.11 27.29 6.69
C GLY A 154 27.88 26.37 6.72
N GLN A 155 27.82 25.34 7.58
CA GLN A 155 26.69 24.40 7.68
C GLN A 155 26.18 23.86 6.32
N ILE A 156 27.09 23.53 5.40
CA ILE A 156 26.75 22.93 4.10
C ILE A 156 26.20 21.53 4.35
N VAL A 157 25.00 21.26 3.83
CA VAL A 157 24.34 19.96 3.87
C VAL A 157 24.23 19.37 2.48
N GLN A 158 24.46 18.05 2.41
CA GLN A 158 24.17 17.26 1.22
C GLN A 158 22.91 16.45 1.50
N ILE A 159 21.79 16.90 0.94
CA ILE A 159 20.50 16.25 1.11
C ILE A 159 20.29 15.30 -0.07
N PRO A 160 20.29 13.97 0.14
CA PRO A 160 19.88 13.04 -0.90
C PRO A 160 18.36 13.20 -1.10
N ILE A 161 17.97 13.56 -2.31
CA ILE A 161 16.58 13.67 -2.69
C ILE A 161 16.23 12.42 -3.51
N GLN A 162 15.37 11.58 -2.95
CA GLN A 162 14.71 10.55 -3.72
C GLN A 162 13.48 11.16 -4.37
N LEU A 163 13.58 11.45 -5.66
CA LEU A 163 12.42 11.79 -6.45
C LEU A 163 11.65 10.51 -6.77
N ASP A 164 10.42 10.51 -6.29
CA ASP A 164 9.39 9.55 -6.65
C ASP A 164 8.17 10.37 -7.02
N PHE A 165 7.73 10.29 -8.27
CA PHE A 165 6.60 11.07 -8.74
C PHE A 165 5.78 10.35 -9.78
N LEU A 166 4.52 10.77 -9.85
CA LEU A 166 3.49 10.13 -10.64
C LEU A 166 3.09 11.05 -11.78
N THR A 167 3.13 10.51 -12.99
CA THR A 167 2.49 11.11 -14.16
C THR A 167 1.28 10.27 -14.52
N VAL A 168 0.09 10.87 -14.52
CA VAL A 168 -1.13 10.20 -14.98
C VAL A 168 -1.33 10.52 -16.46
N ALA A 169 -1.48 9.49 -17.29
CA ALA A 169 -1.71 9.63 -18.72
C ALA A 169 -2.89 8.75 -19.17
N HIS A 170 -3.62 9.20 -20.19
CA HIS A 170 -4.66 8.38 -20.81
C HIS A 170 -4.01 7.31 -21.68
N GLY A 171 -4.64 6.14 -21.82
CA GLY A 171 -4.11 5.04 -22.63
C GLY A 171 -3.84 5.41 -24.08
N SER A 172 -4.59 6.37 -24.64
CA SER A 172 -4.39 6.90 -26.00
C SER A 172 -3.30 7.97 -26.13
N THR A 173 -2.70 8.44 -25.02
CA THR A 173 -1.59 9.39 -25.05
C THR A 173 -0.44 8.82 -25.89
N LYS A 174 0.13 9.65 -26.76
CA LYS A 174 1.17 9.23 -27.70
C LYS A 174 2.55 9.26 -27.08
N MET A 175 3.43 8.35 -27.51
CA MET A 175 4.80 8.24 -26.99
C MET A 175 5.60 9.53 -27.17
N GLN A 176 5.39 10.26 -28.27
CA GLN A 176 6.03 11.56 -28.51
C GLN A 176 5.70 12.65 -27.48
N ASP A 177 4.53 12.59 -26.84
CA ASP A 177 4.11 13.56 -25.83
C ASP A 177 4.59 13.19 -24.42
N LEU A 178 4.94 11.92 -24.22
CA LEU A 178 5.18 11.35 -22.90
C LEU A 178 6.44 11.89 -22.22
N HIS A 179 7.50 12.17 -22.99
CA HIS A 179 8.72 12.82 -22.46
C HIS A 179 8.37 14.16 -21.79
N ARG A 180 7.58 15.00 -22.46
CA ARG A 180 7.16 16.30 -21.93
C ARG A 180 6.34 16.15 -20.65
N TYR A 181 5.43 15.19 -20.59
CA TYR A 181 4.59 14.96 -19.40
C TYR A 181 5.41 14.49 -18.19
N LEU A 182 6.37 13.59 -18.42
CA LEU A 182 7.30 13.11 -17.39
C LEU A 182 8.21 14.24 -16.90
N ALA A 183 8.77 15.03 -17.81
CA ALA A 183 9.62 16.18 -17.47
C ALA A 183 8.86 17.24 -16.66
N HIS A 184 7.64 17.60 -17.06
CA HIS A 184 6.79 18.53 -16.31
C HIS A 184 6.45 18.01 -14.91
N SER A 185 6.13 16.72 -14.78
CA SER A 185 5.84 16.11 -13.48
C SER A 185 7.08 16.06 -12.58
N ALA A 186 8.27 15.88 -13.16
CA ALA A 186 9.54 15.97 -12.45
C ALA A 186 9.76 17.36 -11.85
N VAL A 187 9.59 18.41 -12.67
CA VAL A 187 9.76 19.82 -12.26
C VAL A 187 8.80 20.17 -11.12
N ARG A 188 7.51 19.81 -11.24
CA ARG A 188 6.52 20.01 -10.16
C ARG A 188 6.87 19.27 -8.87
N SER A 189 7.45 18.08 -8.99
CA SER A 189 7.86 17.30 -7.81
C SER A 189 9.07 17.90 -7.12
N PHE A 190 9.99 18.50 -7.88
CA PHE A 190 11.07 19.31 -7.30
C PHE A 190 10.55 20.54 -6.58
N GLU A 191 9.58 21.26 -7.16
CA GLU A 191 8.92 22.39 -6.51
C GLU A 191 8.31 21.98 -5.16
N LEU A 192 7.63 20.83 -5.14
CA LEU A 192 7.04 20.30 -3.90
C LEU A 192 8.09 19.96 -2.84
N ILE A 193 9.21 19.36 -3.25
CA ILE A 193 10.30 19.03 -2.32
C ILE A 193 11.01 20.30 -1.83
N GLU A 194 11.26 21.27 -2.71
CA GLU A 194 11.80 22.58 -2.33
C GLU A 194 10.91 23.24 -1.27
N GLN A 195 9.60 23.33 -1.53
CA GLN A 195 8.64 23.89 -0.58
C GLN A 195 8.67 23.15 0.76
N ALA A 196 8.73 21.81 0.74
CA ALA A 196 8.81 21.02 1.96
C ALA A 196 10.11 21.27 2.74
N LEU A 197 11.25 21.41 2.07
CA LEU A 197 12.53 21.71 2.73
C LEU A 197 12.52 23.11 3.36
N LEU A 198 11.94 24.10 2.66
CA LEU A 198 11.77 25.46 3.19
C LEU A 198 10.82 25.48 4.39
N GLU A 199 9.71 24.75 4.35
CA GLU A 199 8.80 24.57 5.49
C GLU A 199 9.51 23.95 6.70
N GLN A 200 10.30 22.89 6.49
CA GLN A 200 11.08 22.27 7.56
C GLN A 200 12.08 23.26 8.18
N LEU A 201 12.76 24.07 7.37
CA LEU A 201 13.68 25.09 7.89
C LEU A 201 12.94 26.14 8.73
N ARG A 202 11.76 26.58 8.30
CA ARG A 202 10.94 27.58 9.01
C ARG A 202 10.41 27.06 10.34
N GLU A 203 9.77 25.90 10.32
CA GLU A 203 9.03 25.32 11.44
C GLU A 203 9.92 24.50 12.39
N GLN A 204 10.92 23.80 11.84
CA GLN A 204 11.74 22.81 12.57
C GLN A 204 13.22 23.23 12.68
N LYS A 205 13.60 24.38 12.10
CA LYS A 205 14.94 24.99 12.17
C LYS A 205 16.07 24.15 11.56
N ARG A 206 15.75 23.07 10.85
CA ARG A 206 16.70 22.23 10.11
C ARG A 206 16.00 21.50 8.98
N CYS A 207 16.77 21.10 7.97
CA CYS A 207 16.26 20.23 6.90
C CYS A 207 16.51 18.76 7.21
N PHE A 208 15.56 17.92 6.82
CA PHE A 208 15.63 16.47 6.96
C PHE A 208 15.74 15.80 5.59
N ALA A 209 16.40 14.64 5.54
CA ALA A 209 16.29 13.77 4.38
C ALA A 209 14.81 13.43 4.16
N SER A 210 14.29 13.74 2.97
CA SER A 210 12.86 13.70 2.69
C SER A 210 12.59 12.97 1.37
N LYS A 211 11.40 12.36 1.27
CA LYS A 211 10.93 11.73 0.04
C LYS A 211 9.45 11.99 -0.18
N CYS A 212 9.01 11.77 -1.42
CA CYS A 212 7.59 11.77 -1.75
C CYS A 212 6.89 10.52 -1.19
N PHE A 213 5.70 10.74 -0.65
CA PHE A 213 4.72 9.72 -0.28
C PHE A 213 3.46 9.98 -1.09
N HIS A 214 2.97 8.95 -1.78
CA HIS A 214 1.79 9.04 -2.61
C HIS A 214 0.61 8.43 -1.86
N PHE A 215 -0.50 9.13 -1.80
CA PHE A 215 -1.73 8.73 -1.11
C PHE A 215 -2.85 8.58 -2.13
N MET A 216 -3.73 7.61 -1.94
CA MET A 216 -4.93 7.43 -2.75
C MET A 216 -6.16 7.33 -1.84
N PRO A 217 -6.63 8.45 -1.24
CA PRO A 217 -7.91 8.46 -0.56
C PRO A 217 -9.03 8.09 -1.53
N ARG A 218 -9.89 7.13 -1.15
CA ARG A 218 -10.99 6.65 -2.00
C ARG A 218 -11.97 7.78 -2.35
N GLU A 219 -12.17 8.70 -1.43
CA GLU A 219 -13.04 9.87 -1.53
C GLU A 219 -12.56 10.86 -2.59
N LEU A 220 -11.25 10.85 -2.88
CA LEU A 220 -10.65 11.74 -3.89
C LEU A 220 -10.57 11.07 -5.27
N GLY A 221 -10.39 9.74 -5.32
CA GLY A 221 -10.27 9.00 -6.58
C GLY A 221 -9.05 9.38 -7.44
N HIS A 222 -8.07 10.07 -6.85
CA HIS A 222 -6.81 10.44 -7.49
C HIS A 222 -5.67 10.50 -6.47
N PHE A 223 -4.43 10.41 -6.97
CA PHE A 223 -3.25 10.49 -6.12
C PHE A 223 -3.03 11.89 -5.56
N VAL A 224 -2.71 11.96 -4.27
CA VAL A 224 -2.15 13.14 -3.61
C VAL A 224 -0.72 12.82 -3.20
N THR A 225 0.24 13.70 -3.53
CA THR A 225 1.64 13.50 -3.15
C THR A 225 2.01 14.48 -2.04
N CYS A 226 2.57 13.97 -0.95
CA CYS A 226 3.15 14.80 0.11
C CYS A 226 4.62 14.45 0.29
N VAL A 227 5.41 15.39 0.83
CA VAL A 227 6.82 15.16 1.14
C VAL A 227 6.97 15.11 2.66
N TYR A 228 7.51 13.99 3.15
CA TYR A 228 7.81 13.78 4.56
C TYR A 228 9.26 13.35 4.74
N SER A 229 9.77 13.57 5.96
CA SER A 229 11.08 13.07 6.36
C SER A 229 11.14 11.54 6.30
N VAL A 230 12.30 11.02 5.93
CA VAL A 230 12.61 9.59 5.94
C VAL A 230 13.11 9.20 7.33
N GLY A 231 12.77 7.98 7.75
CA GLY A 231 13.13 7.44 9.06
C GLY A 231 12.25 7.96 10.19
N ASP A 232 12.73 7.69 11.41
CA ASP A 232 11.98 7.89 12.66
C ASP A 232 12.40 9.18 13.39
N GLU A 233 13.11 10.09 12.72
CA GLU A 233 13.51 11.38 13.32
C GLU A 233 12.31 12.24 13.73
N LEU A 234 11.19 12.10 13.03
CA LEU A 234 9.93 12.74 13.38
C LEU A 234 8.87 11.65 13.58
N SER A 235 8.35 11.58 14.82
CA SER A 235 7.22 10.73 15.17
C SER A 235 5.97 11.14 14.38
N GLU A 236 5.12 10.17 14.04
CA GLU A 236 3.80 10.45 13.44
C GLU A 236 2.92 11.35 14.32
N SER A 237 3.20 11.39 15.63
CA SER A 237 2.51 12.25 16.60
C SER A 237 3.13 13.65 16.72
N ASP A 238 4.14 14.00 15.93
CA ASP A 238 4.76 15.33 15.93
C ASP A 238 3.74 16.43 15.60
N ALA A 239 3.80 17.55 16.34
CA ALA A 239 2.82 18.63 16.24
C ALA A 239 2.82 19.33 14.88
N TYR A 240 3.98 19.44 14.21
CA TYR A 240 4.04 20.00 12.85
C TYR A 240 3.38 19.07 11.84
N LEU A 241 3.66 17.77 11.90
CA LEU A 241 3.03 16.77 11.02
C LEU A 241 1.51 16.72 11.24
N GLN A 242 1.04 16.78 12.49
CA GLN A 242 -0.39 16.86 12.78
C GLN A 242 -1.04 18.10 12.14
N ARG A 243 -0.46 19.30 12.33
CA ARG A 243 -0.97 20.54 11.71
C ARG A 243 -1.03 20.43 10.18
N LYS A 244 0.04 19.88 9.57
CA LYS A 244 0.11 19.68 8.12
C LYS A 244 -0.99 18.75 7.62
N ARG A 245 -1.21 17.62 8.28
CA ARG A 245 -2.30 16.68 7.91
C ARG A 245 -3.69 17.27 8.15
N THR A 246 -3.91 18.01 9.24
CA THR A 246 -5.18 18.72 9.47
C THR A 246 -5.46 19.76 8.38
N ALA A 247 -4.44 20.47 7.91
CA ALA A 247 -4.59 21.39 6.77
C ALA A 247 -4.98 20.66 5.49
N LEU A 248 -4.33 19.53 5.17
CA LEU A 248 -4.68 18.70 4.01
C LEU A 248 -6.11 18.16 4.10
N HIS A 249 -6.55 17.69 5.26
CA HIS A 249 -7.94 17.28 5.47
C HIS A 249 -8.94 18.39 5.14
N LYS A 250 -8.65 19.61 5.61
CA LYS A 250 -9.50 20.78 5.36
C LYS A 250 -9.51 21.17 3.88
N GLU A 251 -8.35 21.15 3.23
CA GLU A 251 -8.20 21.50 1.81
C GLU A 251 -8.94 20.52 0.89
N PHE A 252 -8.88 19.23 1.22
CA PHE A 252 -9.53 18.16 0.46
C PHE A 252 -10.95 17.81 0.94
N PHE A 253 -11.50 18.53 1.92
CA PHE A 253 -12.81 18.27 2.51
C PHE A 253 -12.98 16.83 3.03
N LEU A 254 -11.89 16.24 3.54
CA LEU A 254 -11.88 14.88 4.08
C LEU A 254 -12.37 14.87 5.54
N PRO A 255 -13.10 13.83 5.96
CA PRO A 255 -13.59 13.74 7.32
C PRO A 255 -12.43 13.63 8.32
N GLY A 256 -12.57 14.27 9.48
CA GLY A 256 -11.57 14.25 10.57
C GLY A 256 -11.67 13.02 11.48
N ASN A 257 -12.26 11.92 11.01
CA ASN A 257 -12.53 10.72 11.81
C ASN A 257 -11.54 9.57 11.57
N ARG A 258 -10.62 9.71 10.61
CA ARG A 258 -9.57 8.74 10.29
C ARG A 258 -8.37 9.45 9.66
N PRO A 259 -7.15 8.92 9.77
CA PRO A 259 -6.00 9.46 9.06
C PRO A 259 -6.03 9.07 7.57
N TYR A 260 -5.66 10.01 6.68
CA TYR A 260 -5.47 9.75 5.24
C TYR A 260 -4.03 9.97 4.76
N PHE A 261 -3.24 10.75 5.50
CA PHE A 261 -1.96 11.27 5.03
C PHE A 261 -0.79 10.96 5.98
N ARG A 262 -0.90 9.97 6.85
CA ARG A 262 0.24 9.47 7.64
C ARG A 262 1.12 8.57 6.79
N LYS A 263 2.41 8.41 7.10
CA LYS A 263 3.31 7.59 6.28
C LYS A 263 2.77 6.17 6.04
N GLY A 264 2.07 5.59 7.03
CA GLY A 264 1.40 4.29 6.93
C GLY A 264 0.28 4.20 5.87
N ASN A 265 -0.39 5.33 5.57
CA ASN A 265 -1.44 5.41 4.53
C ASN A 265 -0.88 5.50 3.10
N ALA A 266 0.44 5.59 2.94
CA ALA A 266 1.03 5.73 1.62
C ALA A 266 0.74 4.50 0.75
N TYR A 267 0.37 4.76 -0.50
CA TYR A 267 0.04 3.77 -1.49
C TYR A 267 1.23 2.85 -1.76
N ARG A 268 0.97 1.53 -1.77
CA ARG A 268 1.99 0.50 -2.01
C ARG A 268 1.93 0.06 -3.47
N PHE A 269 2.93 0.47 -4.24
CA PHE A 269 3.05 0.14 -5.66
C PHE A 269 3.56 -1.27 -5.97
N GLN A 270 4.21 -1.92 -4.99
CA GLN A 270 4.81 -3.26 -5.16
C GLN A 270 4.13 -4.26 -4.23
N SER A 271 3.96 -5.50 -4.70
CA SER A 271 3.51 -6.59 -3.84
C SER A 271 4.63 -6.97 -2.87
N SER A 272 4.33 -6.96 -1.57
CA SER A 272 5.27 -7.30 -0.50
C SER A 272 5.52 -8.81 -0.35
N GLY A 273 5.25 -9.60 -1.39
CA GLY A 273 5.17 -11.07 -1.32
C GLY A 273 3.93 -11.59 -0.57
N ILE A 274 3.50 -10.89 0.48
CA ILE A 274 2.30 -11.20 1.26
C ILE A 274 1.04 -10.69 0.54
N LEU A 275 -0.01 -11.52 0.49
CA LEU A 275 -1.29 -11.15 -0.12
C LEU A 275 -1.97 -9.99 0.63
N GLN A 276 -2.44 -9.01 -0.14
CA GLN A 276 -3.23 -7.88 0.37
C GLN A 276 -4.68 -8.02 -0.08
N ASN A 277 -5.62 -7.79 0.85
CA ASN A 277 -7.05 -7.77 0.59
C ASN A 277 -7.57 -8.91 -0.32
N PRO A 278 -7.25 -10.20 -0.05
CA PRO A 278 -7.66 -11.32 -0.92
C PRO A 278 -9.17 -11.39 -1.16
N HIS A 279 -9.97 -10.81 -0.25
CA HIS A 279 -11.42 -10.76 -0.37
C HIS A 279 -11.98 -9.90 -1.51
N GLN A 280 -11.22 -8.94 -2.05
CA GLN A 280 -11.76 -7.90 -2.94
C GLN A 280 -12.37 -8.41 -4.23
N THR A 281 -11.94 -9.59 -4.71
CA THR A 281 -12.44 -10.17 -5.97
C THR A 281 -13.59 -11.16 -5.76
N LEU A 282 -14.05 -11.35 -4.52
CA LEU A 282 -15.16 -12.25 -4.22
C LEU A 282 -16.51 -11.60 -4.55
N ALA A 283 -17.41 -12.37 -5.15
CA ALA A 283 -18.80 -11.95 -5.34
C ALA A 283 -19.51 -11.84 -3.99
N VAL A 284 -20.37 -10.83 -3.85
CA VAL A 284 -21.24 -10.64 -2.69
C VAL A 284 -22.37 -11.69 -2.75
N PRO A 285 -22.60 -12.48 -1.68
CA PRO A 285 -23.55 -13.59 -1.72
C PRO A 285 -25.01 -13.13 -1.71
N TYR A 286 -25.33 -12.01 -1.05
CA TYR A 286 -26.66 -11.40 -1.04
C TYR A 286 -26.59 -9.95 -1.57
N PRO A 287 -26.59 -9.75 -2.91
CA PRO A 287 -26.47 -8.43 -3.52
C PRO A 287 -27.63 -7.48 -3.17
N ASP A 288 -28.84 -8.01 -3.03
CA ASP A 288 -30.05 -7.24 -2.69
C ASP A 288 -30.22 -7.03 -1.18
N GLY A 289 -29.39 -7.70 -0.37
CA GLY A 289 -29.39 -7.62 1.07
C GLY A 289 -28.44 -6.56 1.63
N VAL A 290 -28.08 -6.70 2.91
CA VAL A 290 -27.16 -5.77 3.58
C VAL A 290 -25.80 -6.43 3.73
N THR A 291 -24.80 -5.86 3.06
CA THR A 291 -23.40 -6.33 3.16
C THR A 291 -22.51 -5.24 3.71
N ALA A 292 -21.71 -5.58 4.71
CA ALA A 292 -20.68 -4.70 5.26
C ALA A 292 -19.38 -5.49 5.43
N VAL A 293 -18.27 -4.92 4.96
CA VAL A 293 -16.93 -5.52 4.98
C VAL A 293 -15.94 -4.57 5.61
N VAL A 294 -14.76 -5.09 5.94
CA VAL A 294 -13.59 -4.32 6.39
C VAL A 294 -13.33 -3.14 5.45
N ASP A 295 -13.06 -1.99 6.04
CA ASP A 295 -12.83 -0.71 5.35
C ASP A 295 -11.36 -0.35 5.45
N GLY A 296 -10.59 -0.65 4.41
CA GLY A 296 -9.16 -0.39 4.37
C GLY A 296 -8.35 -1.55 3.79
N ILE A 297 -7.05 -1.50 3.99
CA ILE A 297 -6.07 -2.47 3.50
C ILE A 297 -5.50 -3.26 4.68
N TYR A 298 -5.39 -4.57 4.52
CA TYR A 298 -4.70 -5.47 5.44
C TYR A 298 -3.86 -6.49 4.64
N THR A 299 -2.90 -7.13 5.31
CA THR A 299 -2.15 -8.27 4.76
C THR A 299 -2.65 -9.57 5.36
N TYR A 300 -2.67 -10.64 4.57
CA TYR A 300 -3.09 -11.96 5.02
C TYR A 300 -1.93 -12.69 5.69
N HIS A 301 -2.03 -12.86 7.01
CA HIS A 301 -1.08 -13.65 7.79
C HIS A 301 -1.65 -15.04 8.09
N HIS A 302 -0.86 -16.08 7.81
CA HIS A 302 -1.26 -17.49 7.94
C HIS A 302 -0.08 -18.38 8.35
N TYR A 303 -0.35 -19.66 8.62
CA TYR A 303 0.66 -20.64 9.03
C TYR A 303 1.84 -20.73 8.07
N MET A 304 2.99 -21.11 8.63
CA MET A 304 4.26 -21.36 7.91
C MET A 304 4.91 -20.12 7.29
N GLN A 305 4.37 -18.92 7.51
CA GLN A 305 5.04 -17.66 7.18
C GLN A 305 6.20 -17.38 8.15
N ASP A 306 7.07 -16.45 7.75
CA ASP A 306 8.24 -16.01 8.52
C ASP A 306 9.24 -17.13 8.85
N ASN A 307 9.24 -18.20 8.04
CA ASN A 307 10.02 -19.43 8.27
C ASN A 307 9.77 -20.05 9.66
N PHE A 308 8.54 -19.94 10.18
CA PHE A 308 8.18 -20.41 11.50
C PHE A 308 7.02 -21.42 11.44
N ASP A 309 7.25 -22.62 11.98
CA ASP A 309 6.23 -23.67 12.06
C ASP A 309 5.33 -23.47 13.29
N ASP A 310 4.22 -22.76 13.04
CA ASP A 310 3.15 -22.53 13.99
C ASP A 310 1.91 -23.39 13.71
N LYS A 311 2.03 -24.42 12.87
CA LYS A 311 0.92 -25.27 12.49
C LYS A 311 0.31 -25.95 13.70
N GLY A 312 -1.00 -25.77 13.86
CA GLY A 312 -1.78 -26.36 14.94
C GLY A 312 -1.87 -25.51 16.19
N TRP A 313 -1.15 -24.38 16.30
CA TRP A 313 -1.21 -23.52 17.49
C TRP A 313 -1.15 -22.01 17.27
N GLY A 314 -0.69 -21.55 16.11
CA GLY A 314 -0.52 -20.13 15.81
C GLY A 314 -1.75 -19.37 15.33
N CYS A 315 -2.94 -20.00 15.22
CA CYS A 315 -4.06 -19.43 14.46
C CYS A 315 -4.48 -18.04 14.95
N ALA A 316 -4.56 -17.85 16.27
CA ALA A 316 -4.87 -16.57 16.88
C ALA A 316 -3.72 -15.54 16.75
N TYR A 317 -2.47 -15.98 16.75
CA TYR A 317 -1.31 -15.12 16.51
C TYR A 317 -1.34 -14.55 15.08
N ARG A 318 -1.62 -15.40 14.09
CA ARG A 318 -1.75 -14.98 12.67
C ARG A 318 -2.95 -14.06 12.44
N SER A 319 -4.07 -14.33 13.10
CA SER A 319 -5.21 -13.40 13.09
C SER A 319 -4.82 -12.03 13.70
N LEU A 320 -4.13 -12.02 14.85
CA LEU A 320 -3.62 -10.78 15.45
C LEU A 320 -2.67 -10.02 14.52
N GLN A 321 -1.75 -10.71 13.83
CA GLN A 321 -0.87 -10.10 12.84
C GLN A 321 -1.66 -9.45 11.70
N THR A 322 -2.74 -10.10 11.22
CA THR A 322 -3.67 -9.52 10.23
C THR A 322 -4.34 -8.26 10.77
N LEU A 323 -4.84 -8.28 12.01
CA LEU A 323 -5.45 -7.12 12.66
C LEU A 323 -4.45 -5.95 12.78
N ILE A 324 -3.22 -6.20 13.27
CA ILE A 324 -2.17 -5.19 13.40
C ILE A 324 -1.78 -4.64 12.02
N SER A 325 -1.71 -5.49 11.00
CA SER A 325 -1.39 -5.05 9.65
C SER A 325 -2.39 -4.00 9.14
N TRP A 326 -3.68 -4.17 9.47
CA TRP A 326 -4.72 -3.20 9.12
C TRP A 326 -4.43 -1.85 9.80
N PHE A 327 -4.16 -1.83 11.11
CA PHE A 327 -3.85 -0.59 11.82
C PHE A 327 -2.59 0.10 11.31
N ASN A 328 -1.55 -0.67 10.96
CA ASN A 328 -0.33 -0.16 10.33
C ASN A 328 -0.63 0.51 8.98
N LEU A 329 -1.37 -0.20 8.12
CA LEU A 329 -1.72 0.24 6.77
C LEU A 329 -2.75 1.38 6.75
N GLN A 330 -3.56 1.50 7.80
CA GLN A 330 -4.50 2.59 7.98
C GLN A 330 -3.89 3.76 8.75
N GLY A 331 -2.58 3.73 9.08
CA GLY A 331 -1.88 4.86 9.70
C GLY A 331 -2.23 5.11 11.17
N TYR A 332 -2.84 4.16 11.87
CA TYR A 332 -3.16 4.36 13.30
C TYR A 332 -1.95 4.21 14.21
N THR A 333 -0.90 3.51 13.78
CA THR A 333 0.26 3.27 14.63
C THR A 333 1.17 4.48 14.71
N THR A 334 1.64 4.78 15.92
CA THR A 334 2.56 5.89 16.21
C THR A 334 4.03 5.46 16.18
N GLY A 335 4.30 4.17 16.41
CA GLY A 335 5.63 3.57 16.34
C GLY A 335 5.93 2.88 14.99
N PRO A 336 7.05 2.15 14.89
CA PRO A 336 7.40 1.40 13.70
C PRO A 336 6.27 0.46 13.28
N SER A 337 5.90 0.48 12.00
CA SER A 337 4.85 -0.36 11.43
C SER A 337 5.30 -1.81 11.24
N THR A 338 5.80 -2.43 12.31
CA THR A 338 6.26 -3.82 12.33
C THR A 338 5.12 -4.76 12.69
N ILE A 339 5.09 -5.93 12.07
CA ILE A 339 4.22 -7.02 12.48
C ILE A 339 4.94 -7.80 13.58
N PRO A 340 4.36 -7.97 14.78
CA PRO A 340 5.04 -8.68 15.87
C PRO A 340 5.15 -10.17 15.56
N THR A 341 6.26 -10.77 15.99
CA THR A 341 6.44 -12.24 15.93
C THR A 341 5.65 -12.92 17.05
N HIS A 342 5.48 -14.25 16.97
CA HIS A 342 4.88 -15.03 18.08
C HIS A 342 5.61 -14.81 19.40
N THR A 343 6.95 -14.70 19.34
CA THR A 343 7.75 -14.45 20.55
C THR A 343 7.49 -13.06 21.12
N ASP A 344 7.31 -12.04 20.28
CA ASP A 344 6.99 -10.68 20.74
C ASP A 344 5.61 -10.63 21.40
N ILE A 345 4.62 -11.33 20.82
CA ILE A 345 3.27 -11.48 21.36
C ILE A 345 3.32 -12.19 22.72
N GLN A 346 4.06 -13.29 22.84
CA GLN A 346 4.22 -14.00 24.12
C GLN A 346 4.90 -13.13 25.18
N LYS A 347 5.98 -12.42 24.80
CA LYS A 347 6.67 -11.48 25.70
C LYS A 347 5.75 -10.35 26.14
N CYS A 348 4.89 -9.86 25.25
CA CYS A 348 3.88 -8.86 25.56
C CYS A 348 2.95 -9.34 26.68
N LEU A 349 2.38 -10.54 26.53
CA LEU A 349 1.47 -11.12 27.52
C LEU A 349 2.13 -11.40 28.88
N VAL A 350 3.41 -11.78 28.88
CA VAL A 350 4.18 -11.90 30.13
C VAL A 350 4.46 -10.54 30.76
N ARG A 351 4.85 -9.55 29.95
CA ARG A 351 5.17 -8.19 30.43
C ARG A 351 3.99 -7.53 31.14
N VAL A 352 2.78 -7.69 30.61
CA VAL A 352 1.56 -7.13 31.22
C VAL A 352 1.00 -7.97 32.38
N GLY A 353 1.64 -9.10 32.70
CA GLY A 353 1.27 -9.97 33.82
C GLY A 353 0.13 -10.96 33.54
N ASP A 354 -0.31 -11.10 32.28
CA ASP A 354 -1.37 -12.05 31.89
C ASP A 354 -0.88 -13.50 31.90
N LYS A 355 0.38 -13.72 31.48
CA LYS A 355 1.01 -15.04 31.41
C LYS A 355 2.27 -15.14 32.25
N GLN A 356 2.59 -16.37 32.66
CA GLN A 356 3.83 -16.68 33.39
C GLN A 356 5.06 -16.66 32.44
N PRO A 357 6.28 -16.40 32.93
CA PRO A 357 7.48 -16.32 32.09
C PRO A 357 7.74 -17.53 31.17
N ALA A 358 7.37 -18.73 31.62
CA ALA A 358 7.49 -19.97 30.84
C ALA A 358 6.62 -20.01 29.56
N PHE A 359 5.69 -19.06 29.41
CA PHE A 359 4.86 -18.91 28.21
C PHE A 359 5.68 -18.49 26.99
N VAL A 360 6.78 -17.74 27.18
CA VAL A 360 7.65 -17.29 26.08
C VAL A 360 8.42 -18.49 25.52
N GLY A 361 8.37 -18.65 24.19
CA GLY A 361 8.93 -19.80 23.48
C GLY A 361 8.05 -21.05 23.51
N SER A 362 6.89 -21.00 24.19
CA SER A 362 5.92 -22.10 24.19
C SER A 362 5.16 -22.19 22.86
N ARG A 363 4.40 -23.28 22.69
CA ARG A 363 3.46 -23.50 21.58
C ARG A 363 2.00 -23.40 22.05
N GLN A 364 1.73 -22.61 23.09
CA GLN A 364 0.39 -22.49 23.66
C GLN A 364 -0.47 -21.54 22.82
N TRP A 365 -1.74 -21.91 22.66
CA TRP A 365 -2.78 -21.08 22.04
C TRP A 365 -3.05 -19.82 22.87
N ILE A 366 -3.54 -18.78 22.20
CA ILE A 366 -4.12 -17.58 22.82
C ILE A 366 -5.55 -17.38 22.34
N GLY A 367 -6.38 -16.69 23.12
CA GLY A 367 -7.77 -16.39 22.80
C GLY A 367 -8.01 -14.93 22.44
N SER A 368 -9.27 -14.58 22.28
CA SER A 368 -9.72 -13.22 21.93
C SER A 368 -9.34 -12.17 22.98
N THR A 369 -9.28 -12.55 24.26
CA THR A 369 -8.86 -11.65 25.35
C THR A 369 -7.38 -11.29 25.23
N GLU A 370 -6.50 -12.29 25.06
CA GLU A 370 -5.07 -12.05 24.87
C GLU A 370 -4.78 -11.26 23.58
N VAL A 371 -5.55 -11.50 22.51
CA VAL A 371 -5.48 -10.70 21.28
C VAL A 371 -5.84 -9.23 21.56
N SER A 372 -6.90 -8.97 22.32
CA SER A 372 -7.27 -7.60 22.71
C SER A 372 -6.18 -6.91 23.54
N ILE A 373 -5.57 -7.63 24.50
CA ILE A 373 -4.46 -7.11 25.31
C ILE A 373 -3.29 -6.73 24.42
N CYS A 374 -2.90 -7.62 23.49
CA CYS A 374 -1.79 -7.36 22.58
C CYS A 374 -2.08 -6.20 21.62
N LEU A 375 -3.32 -6.04 21.14
CA LEU A 375 -3.69 -4.89 20.31
C LEU A 375 -3.54 -3.57 21.08
N ASN A 376 -3.97 -3.53 22.33
CA ASN A 376 -3.79 -2.33 23.16
C ASN A 376 -2.30 -1.99 23.32
N GLU A 377 -1.46 -3.00 23.61
CA GLU A 377 -0.02 -2.80 23.80
C GLU A 377 0.75 -2.42 22.52
N PHE A 378 0.44 -3.06 21.39
CA PHE A 378 1.19 -2.84 20.14
C PHE A 378 0.71 -1.63 19.34
N VAL A 379 -0.60 -1.34 19.35
CA VAL A 379 -1.19 -0.28 18.52
C VAL A 379 -1.97 0.77 19.30
N GLY A 380 -2.12 0.64 20.63
CA GLY A 380 -2.82 1.62 21.46
C GLY A 380 -4.33 1.61 21.26
N VAL A 381 -4.91 0.45 20.92
CA VAL A 381 -6.33 0.33 20.56
C VAL A 381 -7.08 -0.59 21.50
N ASP A 382 -8.23 -0.11 21.99
CA ASP A 382 -9.18 -0.92 22.74
C ASP A 382 -10.05 -1.78 21.83
N SER A 383 -10.45 -2.95 22.33
CA SER A 383 -11.36 -3.85 21.61
C SER A 383 -12.60 -4.15 22.45
N ARG A 384 -13.76 -4.26 21.79
CA ARG A 384 -14.96 -4.85 22.38
C ARG A 384 -14.87 -6.37 22.26
N ILE A 385 -15.13 -7.10 23.34
CA ILE A 385 -15.32 -8.55 23.27
C ILE A 385 -16.82 -8.85 23.17
N MET A 386 -17.23 -9.51 22.09
CA MET A 386 -18.58 -10.07 21.97
C MET A 386 -18.53 -11.56 22.32
N HIS A 387 -19.29 -11.94 23.34
CA HIS A 387 -19.43 -13.32 23.78
C HIS A 387 -20.65 -13.96 23.12
N VAL A 388 -20.48 -15.14 22.55
CA VAL A 388 -21.56 -15.93 21.93
C VAL A 388 -21.53 -17.33 22.53
N SER A 389 -22.64 -17.73 23.14
CA SER A 389 -22.71 -18.96 23.94
C SER A 389 -22.70 -20.24 23.10
N SER A 390 -23.10 -20.14 21.82
CA SER A 390 -23.14 -21.27 20.87
C SER A 390 -22.91 -20.78 19.45
N GLY A 391 -22.20 -21.56 18.63
CA GLY A 391 -22.05 -21.28 17.19
C GLY A 391 -23.37 -21.18 16.43
N ALA A 392 -24.45 -21.79 16.94
CA ALA A 392 -25.79 -21.66 16.34
C ALA A 392 -26.34 -20.23 16.46
N GLU A 393 -25.87 -19.44 17.43
CA GLU A 393 -26.31 -18.07 17.66
C GLU A 393 -25.56 -17.03 16.82
N LEU A 394 -24.44 -17.40 16.19
CA LEU A 394 -23.63 -16.44 15.41
C LEU A 394 -24.42 -15.82 14.26
N ALA A 395 -25.26 -16.60 13.59
CA ALA A 395 -26.11 -16.10 12.51
C ALA A 395 -27.07 -14.98 12.98
N MET A 396 -27.50 -15.02 14.24
CA MET A 396 -28.37 -13.99 14.84
C MET A 396 -27.63 -12.70 15.20
N ARG A 397 -26.28 -12.72 15.23
CA ARG A 397 -25.45 -11.54 15.50
C ARG A 397 -25.15 -10.70 14.24
N GLY A 398 -25.71 -11.08 13.09
CA GLY A 398 -25.43 -10.43 11.80
C GLY A 398 -25.56 -8.91 11.82
N ARG A 399 -26.62 -8.37 12.43
CA ARG A 399 -26.85 -6.91 12.55
C ARG A 399 -25.78 -6.19 13.38
N GLU A 400 -25.35 -6.78 14.49
CA GLU A 400 -24.28 -6.21 15.32
C GLU A 400 -22.94 -6.18 14.55
N LEU A 401 -22.67 -7.20 13.74
CA LEU A 401 -21.49 -7.26 12.89
C LEU A 401 -21.56 -6.23 11.74
N VAL A 402 -22.73 -6.08 11.11
CA VAL A 402 -22.95 -5.03 10.08
C VAL A 402 -22.60 -3.66 10.67
N HIS A 403 -23.13 -3.37 11.85
CA HIS A 403 -22.88 -2.11 12.54
C HIS A 403 -21.40 -1.88 12.84
N HIS A 404 -20.68 -2.91 13.29
CA HIS A 404 -19.23 -2.84 13.50
C HIS A 404 -18.49 -2.51 12.20
N PHE A 405 -18.76 -3.20 11.10
CA PHE A 405 -18.07 -2.94 9.83
C PHE A 405 -18.41 -1.57 9.24
N GLN A 406 -19.63 -1.07 9.42
CA GLN A 406 -20.02 0.27 8.97
C GLN A 406 -19.37 1.40 9.77
N LEU A 407 -19.23 1.24 11.09
CA LEU A 407 -18.66 2.28 11.95
C LEU A 407 -17.14 2.17 12.12
N GLN A 408 -16.67 0.97 12.46
CA GLN A 408 -15.27 0.68 12.78
C GLN A 408 -14.51 0.19 11.56
N GLY A 409 -15.13 -0.68 10.76
CA GLY A 409 -14.52 -1.25 9.55
C GLY A 409 -13.21 -2.01 9.80
N THR A 410 -12.94 -2.42 11.04
CA THR A 410 -11.75 -3.19 11.43
C THR A 410 -12.03 -4.69 11.25
N PRO A 411 -11.01 -5.50 10.89
CA PRO A 411 -11.15 -6.95 10.90
C PRO A 411 -11.36 -7.47 12.33
N ILE A 412 -12.13 -8.55 12.47
CA ILE A 412 -12.50 -9.14 13.76
C ILE A 412 -11.80 -10.49 13.89
N MET A 413 -11.12 -10.74 15.00
CA MET A 413 -10.65 -12.09 15.36
C MET A 413 -11.77 -12.82 16.10
N ILE A 414 -12.08 -14.05 15.68
CA ILE A 414 -13.02 -14.93 16.38
C ILE A 414 -12.28 -16.18 16.88
N GLY A 415 -12.45 -16.52 18.16
CA GLY A 415 -11.91 -17.72 18.77
C GLY A 415 -13.01 -18.63 19.29
N GLY A 416 -12.91 -19.93 19.00
CA GLY A 416 -13.78 -20.99 19.52
C GLY A 416 -12.95 -22.21 19.92
N GLY A 417 -12.80 -22.44 21.23
CA GLY A 417 -11.87 -23.45 21.74
C GLY A 417 -10.41 -23.17 21.33
N VAL A 418 -9.81 -24.09 20.57
CA VAL A 418 -8.41 -24.01 20.11
C VAL A 418 -8.26 -23.47 18.68
N LEU A 419 -9.36 -23.10 18.03
CA LEU A 419 -9.38 -22.59 16.67
C LEU A 419 -9.70 -21.10 16.66
N ALA A 420 -9.04 -20.38 15.76
CA ALA A 420 -9.31 -18.97 15.51
C ALA A 420 -9.38 -18.68 14.02
N HIS A 421 -10.25 -17.74 13.66
CA HIS A 421 -10.39 -17.23 12.30
C HIS A 421 -10.47 -15.70 12.32
N THR A 422 -10.36 -15.08 11.14
CA THR A 422 -10.59 -13.63 11.00
C THR A 422 -11.86 -13.40 10.19
N ILE A 423 -12.83 -12.66 10.75
CA ILE A 423 -14.03 -12.21 10.05
C ILE A 423 -13.72 -10.84 9.43
N LEU A 424 -13.89 -10.75 8.12
CA LEU A 424 -13.65 -9.54 7.34
C LEU A 424 -14.93 -8.85 6.87
N GLY A 425 -16.09 -9.46 7.13
CA GLY A 425 -17.37 -8.93 6.69
C GLY A 425 -18.53 -9.87 6.94
N VAL A 426 -19.71 -9.33 6.73
CA VAL A 426 -20.99 -10.02 6.90
C VAL A 426 -21.94 -9.60 5.78
N SER A 427 -22.77 -10.53 5.33
CA SER A 427 -23.80 -10.32 4.32
C SER A 427 -25.09 -10.95 4.83
N LEU A 428 -26.14 -10.15 4.92
CA LEU A 428 -27.48 -10.54 5.37
C LEU A 428 -28.40 -10.62 4.16
N ASP A 429 -29.16 -11.70 4.05
CA ASP A 429 -30.22 -11.86 3.05
C ASP A 429 -31.33 -10.80 3.27
N ALA A 430 -31.95 -10.33 2.18
CA ALA A 430 -33.00 -9.31 2.26
C ALA A 430 -34.32 -9.88 2.78
N ASP A 431 -34.60 -11.15 2.48
CA ASP A 431 -35.90 -11.79 2.71
C ASP A 431 -35.90 -12.70 3.95
N ASP A 432 -34.72 -13.03 4.47
CA ASP A 432 -34.53 -13.93 5.61
C ASP A 432 -33.48 -13.36 6.59
N GLU A 433 -33.95 -12.66 7.63
CA GLU A 433 -33.08 -12.04 8.63
C GLU A 433 -32.17 -13.04 9.36
N GLY A 434 -32.50 -14.34 9.35
CA GLY A 434 -31.71 -15.41 9.95
C GLY A 434 -30.59 -15.92 9.03
N ARG A 435 -30.63 -15.60 7.72
CA ARG A 435 -29.67 -16.09 6.74
C ARG A 435 -28.49 -15.14 6.60
N THR A 436 -27.47 -15.43 7.38
CA THR A 436 -26.22 -14.67 7.44
C THR A 436 -25.06 -15.43 6.80
N LYS A 437 -24.27 -14.75 5.98
CA LYS A 437 -22.97 -15.21 5.48
C LYS A 437 -21.85 -14.38 6.08
N PHE A 438 -20.76 -15.04 6.47
CA PHE A 438 -19.57 -14.44 7.06
C PHE A 438 -18.42 -14.53 6.07
N LEU A 439 -17.72 -13.43 5.83
CA LEU A 439 -16.51 -13.42 5.02
C LEU A 439 -15.34 -13.80 5.92
N ILE A 440 -14.82 -15.01 5.74
CA ILE A 440 -13.77 -15.59 6.58
C ILE A 440 -12.43 -15.53 5.86
N LEU A 441 -11.41 -15.14 6.61
CA LEU A 441 -10.00 -15.32 6.28
C LEU A 441 -9.38 -16.30 7.28
N ASP A 442 -8.98 -17.45 6.77
CA ASP A 442 -8.58 -18.60 7.54
C ASP A 442 -7.05 -18.61 7.77
N PRO A 443 -6.55 -18.42 8.99
CA PRO A 443 -5.12 -18.39 9.27
C PRO A 443 -4.44 -19.77 9.15
N HIS A 444 -5.19 -20.86 8.99
CA HIS A 444 -4.64 -22.22 8.96
C HIS A 444 -4.03 -22.62 7.62
N TYR A 445 -4.11 -21.76 6.59
CA TYR A 445 -3.48 -22.01 5.31
C TYR A 445 -1.95 -22.14 5.47
N THR A 446 -1.36 -23.16 4.84
CA THR A 446 0.07 -23.48 4.95
C THR A 446 0.82 -23.40 3.62
N GLY A 447 0.12 -23.01 2.54
CA GLY A 447 0.71 -22.96 1.20
C GLY A 447 1.41 -21.63 0.92
N ALA A 448 1.89 -21.47 -0.31
CA ALA A 448 2.46 -20.19 -0.78
C ALA A 448 1.39 -19.11 -0.93
N ASP A 449 1.80 -17.84 -0.86
CA ASP A 449 0.97 -16.64 -1.04
C ASP A 449 0.42 -16.50 -2.48
N GLU A 450 -0.49 -17.40 -2.85
CA GLU A 450 -1.11 -17.49 -4.16
C GLU A 450 -2.61 -17.20 -4.09
N LEU A 451 -3.01 -16.04 -4.60
CA LEU A 451 -4.41 -15.58 -4.54
C LEU A 451 -5.39 -16.60 -5.13
N GLY A 452 -5.06 -17.21 -6.28
CA GLY A 452 -5.91 -18.21 -6.94
C GLY A 452 -6.19 -19.42 -6.05
N THR A 453 -5.17 -19.92 -5.34
CA THR A 453 -5.29 -21.05 -4.41
C THR A 453 -6.08 -20.66 -3.17
N VAL A 454 -5.79 -19.49 -2.60
CA VAL A 454 -6.48 -18.95 -1.42
C VAL A 454 -7.97 -18.80 -1.66
N LEU A 455 -8.38 -18.29 -2.82
CA LEU A 455 -9.79 -18.10 -3.16
C LEU A 455 -10.49 -19.39 -3.58
N SER A 456 -9.90 -20.17 -4.49
CA SER A 456 -10.55 -21.38 -5.03
C SER A 456 -10.76 -22.48 -3.99
N LYS A 457 -9.85 -22.59 -3.01
CA LYS A 457 -9.99 -23.52 -1.89
C LYS A 457 -10.76 -22.94 -0.70
N GLY A 458 -11.18 -21.67 -0.79
CA GLY A 458 -12.02 -21.03 0.21
C GLY A 458 -11.33 -20.72 1.53
N TRP A 459 -10.01 -20.48 1.53
CA TRP A 459 -9.24 -19.95 2.67
C TRP A 459 -9.55 -18.47 2.92
N CYS A 460 -9.91 -17.74 1.86
CA CYS A 460 -10.62 -16.47 1.94
C CYS A 460 -11.96 -16.64 1.21
N GLY A 461 -13.09 -16.54 1.91
CA GLY A 461 -14.39 -16.79 1.27
C GLY A 461 -15.60 -16.60 2.19
N TRP A 462 -16.79 -16.50 1.57
CA TRP A 462 -18.06 -16.43 2.28
C TRP A 462 -18.49 -17.81 2.80
N LYS A 463 -18.85 -17.90 4.07
CA LYS A 463 -19.28 -19.12 4.78
C LYS A 463 -20.63 -18.89 5.45
N GLY A 464 -21.51 -19.90 5.50
CA GLY A 464 -22.80 -19.78 6.21
C GLY A 464 -22.69 -20.15 7.68
N GLY A 465 -23.84 -20.13 8.36
CA GLY A 465 -23.91 -20.49 9.79
C GLY A 465 -23.45 -21.91 10.08
N GLU A 466 -23.53 -22.82 9.10
CA GLU A 466 -23.04 -24.20 9.18
C GLU A 466 -21.52 -24.32 9.37
N PHE A 467 -20.77 -23.25 9.12
CA PHE A 467 -19.33 -23.21 9.34
C PHE A 467 -18.96 -23.26 10.83
N TRP A 468 -19.84 -22.75 11.69
CA TRP A 468 -19.60 -22.67 13.12
C TRP A 468 -20.08 -23.93 13.81
N ASP A 469 -19.22 -24.54 14.62
CA ASP A 469 -19.61 -25.64 15.49
C ASP A 469 -20.69 -25.18 16.49
N LYS A 470 -21.85 -25.85 16.46
CA LYS A 470 -23.03 -25.46 17.24
C LYS A 470 -22.87 -25.73 18.75
N GLY A 471 -22.00 -26.66 19.14
CA GLY A 471 -21.75 -26.99 20.54
C GLY A 471 -20.75 -26.06 21.23
N SER A 472 -19.97 -25.32 20.46
CA SER A 472 -18.90 -24.47 20.96
C SER A 472 -19.35 -23.04 21.23
N TYR A 473 -18.80 -22.43 22.27
CA TYR A 473 -18.88 -20.99 22.50
C TYR A 473 -17.83 -20.26 21.65
N TYR A 474 -18.08 -18.98 21.35
CA TYR A 474 -17.18 -18.12 20.60
C TYR A 474 -17.01 -16.76 21.25
N ASN A 475 -15.79 -16.24 21.20
CA ASN A 475 -15.49 -14.87 21.57
C ASN A 475 -14.97 -14.13 20.34
N LEU A 476 -15.48 -12.93 20.10
CA LEU A 476 -15.07 -12.07 19.00
C LEU A 476 -14.34 -10.86 19.58
N CYS A 477 -13.07 -10.70 19.24
CA CYS A 477 -12.31 -9.49 19.51
C CYS A 477 -12.58 -8.49 18.39
N MET A 478 -13.27 -7.40 18.72
CA MET A 478 -13.76 -6.38 17.78
C MET A 478 -13.02 -5.05 18.03
N PRO A 479 -11.89 -4.78 17.34
CA PRO A 479 -11.06 -3.61 17.60
C PRO A 479 -11.78 -2.30 17.28
N GLN A 480 -11.66 -1.29 18.13
CA GLN A 480 -12.31 0.00 17.94
C GLN A 480 -11.37 0.99 17.24
N ARG A 481 -11.85 1.65 16.20
CA ARG A 481 -11.09 2.64 15.44
C ARG A 481 -10.93 3.93 16.28
N PRO A 482 -9.70 4.39 16.57
CA PRO A 482 -9.49 5.67 17.21
C PRO A 482 -9.95 6.83 16.31
N ALA A 483 -10.57 7.85 16.88
CA ALA A 483 -10.87 9.08 16.14
C ALA A 483 -9.60 9.96 16.08
N MET A 484 -8.97 10.06 14.91
CA MET A 484 -7.78 10.89 14.71
C MET A 484 -7.51 11.25 13.24
N VAL A 485 -6.59 12.20 13.05
CA VAL A 485 -6.06 12.70 11.76
C VAL A 485 -4.56 12.43 11.60
#